data_AF-X8DCL9-F1
#
_entry.id   AF-X8DCL9-F1
#
_cell.length_a   1.000
_cell.length_b   1.000
_cell.length_c   1.000
_cell.angle_alpha   90.00
_cell.angle_beta   90.00
_cell.angle_gamma   90.00
#
_symmetry.space_group_name_H-M   'P 1'
#
loop_
_entity.id
_entity.type
_entity.pdbx_description
1 polymer ?
#
loop_
_entity_poly.entity_id
_entity_poly.type
_entity_poly.pdbx_seq_one_letter_code
_entity_poly.pdbx_strand_id
1 'polypeptide(L)' 'MELEVTDPTDGSTRVFTGADELSVQRQVDEFWGVDEANRREHDG' A
#
# COMPACT_ATOMS: atom_id res chain seq x y z
N MET A 1 -12.18 -2.25 -9.87
CA MET A 1 -10.81 -2.74 -10.09
C MET A 1 -10.38 -3.55 -8.88
N GLU A 2 -9.60 -4.60 -9.11
CA GLU A 2 -9.07 -5.50 -8.09
C GLU A 2 -7.57 -5.68 -8.33
N LEU A 3 -6.78 -5.68 -7.26
CA LEU A 3 -5.34 -5.92 -7.27
C LEU A 3 -4.96 -6.87 -6.15
N GLU A 4 -4.30 -7.96 -6.50
CA GLU A 4 -3.72 -8.89 -5.54
C GLU A 4 -2.24 -8.54 -5.29
N VAL A 5 -1.87 -8.38 -4.02
CA VAL A 5 -0.51 -8.05 -3.58
C VAL A 5 -0.05 -9.11 -2.60
N THR A 6 1.11 -9.69 -2.85
CA THR A 6 1.76 -10.62 -1.92
C THR A 6 2.92 -9.91 -1.23
N ASP A 7 2.88 -9.91 0.11
CA ASP A 7 3.95 -9.38 0.93
C ASP A 7 5.17 -10.31 0.85
N PRO A 8 6.34 -9.85 0.38
CA PRO A 8 7.52 -10.71 0.24
C PRO A 8 8.24 -10.98 1.58
N THR A 9 7.88 -10.31 2.66
CA THR A 9 8.50 -10.47 4.00
C THR A 9 7.91 -11.63 4.78
N ASP A 10 6.61 -11.88 4.64
CA ASP A 10 5.85 -12.92 5.34
C ASP A 10 5.15 -13.91 4.38
N GLY A 11 5.04 -13.57 3.08
CA GLY A 11 4.33 -14.39 2.09
C GLY A 11 2.81 -14.24 2.15
N SER A 12 2.30 -13.33 2.98
CA SER A 12 0.87 -13.05 3.10
C SER A 12 0.34 -12.33 1.85
N THR A 13 -0.72 -12.88 1.25
CA THR A 13 -1.42 -12.27 0.11
C THR A 13 -2.65 -11.49 0.57
N ARG A 14 -2.83 -10.28 0.04
CA ARG A 14 -4.02 -9.44 0.25
C ARG A 14 -4.58 -8.96 -1.08
N VAL A 15 -5.89 -8.82 -1.13
CA VAL A 15 -6.63 -8.33 -2.30
C VAL A 15 -7.20 -6.96 -1.98
N PHE A 16 -6.91 -5.97 -2.84
CA PHE A 16 -7.39 -4.60 -2.75
C PHE A 16 -8.43 -4.35 -3.83
N THR A 17 -9.57 -3.78 -3.45
CA THR A 17 -10.66 -3.48 -4.38
C THR A 17 -11.02 -2.00 -4.33
N GLY A 18 -11.26 -1.40 -5.49
CA GLY A 18 -11.60 0.02 -5.61
C GLY A 18 -12.38 0.35 -6.88
N ALA A 19 -12.97 1.54 -6.93
CA ALA A 19 -13.72 2.01 -8.11
C ALA A 19 -12.79 2.22 -9.33
N ASP A 20 -11.54 2.58 -9.08
CA ASP A 20 -10.51 2.95 -10.05
C ASP A 20 -9.11 2.61 -9.51
N GLU A 21 -8.09 2.73 -10.37
CA GLU A 21 -6.70 2.40 -10.05
C GLU A 21 -6.12 3.27 -8.92
N LEU A 22 -6.44 4.57 -8.90
CA LEU A 22 -5.95 5.50 -7.87
C LEU A 22 -6.52 5.13 -6.49
N SER A 23 -7.80 4.76 -6.43
CA SER A 23 -8.44 4.26 -5.21
C SER A 23 -7.81 2.98 -4.67
N VAL A 24 -7.31 2.09 -5.55
CA VAL A 24 -6.62 0.85 -5.15
C VAL A 24 -5.19 1.18 -4.69
N GLN A 25 -4.46 2.00 -5.44
CA GLN A 25 -3.08 2.39 -5.13
C GLN A 25 -2.98 3.04 -3.74
N ARG A 26 -3.90 3.93 -3.37
CA ARG A 26 -3.92 4.56 -2.04
C ARG A 26 -4.03 3.55 -0.90
N GLN A 27 -4.85 2.50 -1.05
CA GLN A 27 -4.99 1.45 -0.05
C GLN A 27 -3.70 0.62 0.09
N VAL A 28 -2.99 0.40 -1.02
CA VAL A 28 -1.69 -0.27 -1.03
C VAL A 28 -0.64 0.58 -0.32
N ASP A 29 -0.57 1.88 -0.62
CA ASP A 29 0.33 2.82 0.06
C ASP A 29 0.07 2.92 1.57
N GLU A 30 -1.20 2.95 1.98
CA GLU A 30 -1.59 2.90 3.40
C GLU A 30 -1.19 1.56 4.06
N PHE A 31 -1.36 0.44 3.36
CA PHE A 31 -0.98 -0.88 3.86
C PHE A 31 0.54 -0.99 4.13
N TRP A 32 1.36 -0.43 3.25
CA TRP A 32 2.81 -0.40 3.41
C TRP A 32 3.33 0.71 4.33
N GLY A 33 2.44 1.58 4.83
CA GLY A 33 2.81 2.69 5.72
C GLY A 33 3.69 3.75 5.04
N VAL A 34 3.58 3.91 3.72
CA VAL A 34 4.42 4.84 2.94
C VAL A 34 4.22 6.29 3.39
N ASP A 35 3.05 6.66 3.91
CA ASP A 35 2.79 7.98 4.49
C ASP A 35 3.59 8.25 5.78
N GLU A 36 3.92 7.21 6.56
CA GLU A 36 4.64 7.34 7.82
C GLU A 36 6.17 7.23 7.64
N ALA A 37 6.63 6.50 6.61
CA ALA A 37 8.03 6.42 6.24
C ALA A 37 8.53 7.74 5.60
N ASN A 38 7.74 8.37 4.72
CA ASN A 38 8.14 9.60 4.04
C ASN A 38 8.17 10.83 4.98
N ARG A 39 7.42 10.82 6.09
CA ARG A 39 7.40 11.93 7.06
C ARG A 39 8.65 11.99 7.95
N ARG A 40 9.35 10.87 8.19
CA ARG A 40 10.55 10.85 9.05
C ARG A 40 11.84 11.27 8.36
N GLU A 41 11.90 11.25 7.02
CA GLU A 41 13.11 11.63 6.28
C GLU A 41 13.21 13.14 6.00
N HIS A 42 12.17 13.92 6.33
CA HIS A 42 12.12 15.36 6.06
C HIS A 42 12.24 16.25 7.31
N ASP A 43 12.63 15.66 8.46
CA ASP A 43 12.84 16.33 9.77
C ASP A 43 14.21 15.94 10.39
N GLY A 44 15.20 15.59 9.55
CA GLY A 44 16.57 15.22 9.95
C GLY A 44 17.63 16.23 9.54
#